data_AF-E2SHG4-F1
#
_entry.id   AF-E2SHG4-F1
#
_cell.length_a   1.000
_cell.length_b   1.000
_cell.length_c   1.000
_cell.angle_alpha   90.00
_cell.angle_beta   90.00
_cell.angle_gamma   90.00
#
_symmetry.space_group_name_H-M   'P 1'
#
loop_
_entity.id
_entity.type
_entity.pdbx_description
1 polymer ?
#
loop_
_entity_poly.entity_id
_entity_poly.type
_entity_poly.pdbx_seq_one_letter_code
_entity_poly.pdbx_strand_id
1 'polypeptide(L)'
;MEFAERAAQENLREQTAEARKIEPERGFQQGMEEGLEKGFEKGIEKGIEKVIEKGMEKALQKGMEKGSVEGLEKGKKILLKSLLLHTYGADDEWVEALADQQIEEALIHIPKCDTHVALKEKQGIKEI
;
A
#
# COMPACT_ATOMS: atom_id res chain seq x y z
N MET A 1 -32.76 77.11 3.10
CA MET A 1 -31.39 76.79 2.67
C MET A 1 -30.74 75.84 3.67
N GLU A 2 -30.65 76.22 4.96
CA GLU A 2 -30.07 75.39 6.02
C GLU A 2 -30.67 73.98 6.18
N PHE A 3 -31.99 73.81 6.00
CA PHE A 3 -32.63 72.49 6.12
C PHE A 3 -32.19 71.50 5.03
N ALA A 4 -32.00 71.97 3.80
CA ALA A 4 -31.54 71.12 2.70
C ALA A 4 -30.06 70.75 2.87
N GLU A 5 -29.27 71.67 3.40
CA GLU A 5 -27.85 71.46 3.68
C GLU A 5 -27.64 70.48 4.84
N ARG A 6 -28.45 70.57 5.91
CA ARG A 6 -28.47 69.57 6.99
C ARG A 6 -28.88 68.19 6.52
N ALA A 7 -29.96 68.09 5.72
CA ALA A 7 -30.42 66.81 5.19
C ALA A 7 -29.38 66.16 4.26
N ALA A 8 -28.65 66.96 3.47
CA ALA A 8 -27.54 66.48 2.64
C ALA A 8 -26.35 66.00 3.48
N GLN A 9 -26.01 66.71 4.56
CA GLN A 9 -24.95 66.30 5.49
C GLN A 9 -25.29 65.01 6.26
N GLU A 10 -26.54 64.86 6.71
CA GLU A 10 -26.99 63.64 7.39
C GLU A 10 -26.96 62.43 6.47
N ASN A 11 -27.48 62.56 5.24
CA ASN A 11 -27.38 61.50 4.23
C ASN A 11 -25.93 61.09 3.96
N LEU A 12 -25.03 62.06 3.81
CA LEU A 12 -23.62 61.77 3.55
C LEU A 12 -22.96 61.05 4.74
N ARG A 13 -23.32 61.40 5.97
CA ARG A 13 -22.87 60.73 7.20
C ARG A 13 -23.40 59.31 7.33
N GLU A 14 -24.67 59.08 7.01
CA GLU A 14 -25.24 57.73 7.02
C GLU A 14 -24.57 56.83 5.99
N GLN A 15 -24.42 57.29 4.75
CA GLN A 15 -23.73 56.53 3.70
C GLN A 15 -22.27 56.22 4.04
N THR A 16 -21.54 57.17 4.64
CA THR A 16 -20.16 56.91 5.08
C THR A 16 -20.08 55.98 6.29
N ALA A 17 -21.07 56.01 7.19
CA ALA A 17 -21.13 55.07 8.31
C ALA A 17 -21.49 53.64 7.85
N GLU A 18 -22.39 53.49 6.89
CA GLU A 18 -22.75 52.20 6.29
C GLU A 18 -21.58 51.60 5.49
N ALA A 19 -20.94 52.39 4.62
CA ALA A 19 -19.77 51.95 3.86
C ALA A 19 -18.62 51.47 4.77
N ARG A 20 -18.37 52.20 5.88
CA ARG A 20 -17.36 51.83 6.89
C ARG A 20 -17.66 50.52 7.64
N LYS A 21 -18.91 50.07 7.67
CA LYS A 21 -19.28 48.77 8.27
C LYS A 21 -19.19 47.63 7.26
N ILE A 22 -19.64 47.87 6.03
CA ILE A 22 -19.74 46.84 4.97
C ILE A 22 -18.35 46.39 4.48
N GLU A 23 -17.39 47.31 4.33
CA GLU A 23 -16.04 46.97 3.83
C GLU A 23 -15.28 45.98 4.74
N PRO A 24 -15.17 46.22 6.07
CA PRO A 24 -14.52 45.27 6.98
C PRO A 24 -15.23 43.92 7.04
N GLU A 25 -16.57 43.90 7.02
CA GLU A 25 -17.37 42.67 7.05
C GLU A 25 -17.13 41.82 5.81
N ARG A 26 -17.08 42.43 4.62
CA ARG A 26 -16.76 41.73 3.36
C ARG A 26 -15.34 41.19 3.35
N GLY A 27 -14.37 42.00 3.77
CA GLY A 27 -12.97 41.58 3.83
C GLY A 27 -12.75 40.41 4.80
N PHE A 28 -13.44 40.44 5.95
CA PHE A 28 -13.39 39.35 6.92
C PHE A 28 -14.05 38.07 6.39
N GLN A 29 -15.22 38.18 5.75
CA GLN A 29 -15.91 37.03 5.15
C GLN A 29 -15.07 36.39 4.04
N GLN A 30 -14.53 37.19 3.11
CA GLN A 30 -13.66 36.71 2.05
C GLN A 30 -12.39 36.04 2.59
N GLY A 31 -11.73 36.67 3.57
CA GLY A 31 -10.54 36.09 4.19
C GLY A 31 -10.82 34.75 4.90
N MET A 32 -11.99 34.63 5.54
CA MET A 32 -12.40 33.38 6.19
C MET A 32 -12.73 32.29 5.17
N GLU A 33 -13.47 32.63 4.11
CA GLU A 33 -13.87 31.71 3.05
C GLU A 33 -12.64 31.19 2.28
N GLU A 34 -11.75 32.08 1.84
CA GLU A 34 -10.49 31.70 1.21
C GLU A 34 -9.58 30.87 2.14
N GLY A 35 -9.53 31.24 3.43
CA GLY A 35 -8.73 30.52 4.41
C GLY A 35 -9.21 29.09 4.63
N LEU A 36 -10.53 28.91 4.70
CA LEU A 36 -11.17 27.61 4.81
C LEU A 36 -10.98 26.77 3.55
N GLU A 37 -11.22 27.34 2.37
CA GLU A 37 -11.07 26.65 1.08
C GLU A 37 -9.63 26.19 0.88
N LYS A 38 -8.65 27.10 0.98
CA LYS A 38 -7.23 26.77 0.85
C LYS A 38 -6.75 25.79 1.92
N GLY A 39 -7.25 25.91 3.15
CA GLY A 39 -6.92 25.02 4.25
C GLY A 39 -7.45 23.60 4.01
N PHE A 40 -8.68 23.49 3.53
CA PHE A 40 -9.35 22.23 3.24
C PHE A 40 -8.72 21.51 2.05
N GLU A 41 -8.51 22.20 0.94
CA GLU A 41 -7.83 21.65 -0.25
C GLU A 41 -6.46 21.10 0.10
N LYS A 42 -5.59 21.92 0.74
CA LYS A 42 -4.25 21.49 1.15
C LYS A 42 -4.28 20.35 2.17
N GLY A 43 -5.28 20.34 3.05
CA GLY A 43 -5.46 19.29 4.05
C GLY A 43 -5.81 17.95 3.40
N ILE A 44 -6.75 17.96 2.46
CA ILE A 44 -7.15 16.78 1.70
C ILE A 44 -6.01 16.29 0.83
N GLU A 45 -5.39 17.16 0.04
CA GLU A 45 -4.31 16.79 -0.88
C GLU A 45 -3.17 16.09 -0.13
N LYS A 46 -2.66 16.71 0.95
CA LYS A 46 -1.60 16.12 1.79
C LYS A 46 -2.04 14.86 2.50
N GLY A 47 -3.32 14.77 2.88
CA GLY A 47 -3.88 13.60 3.55
C GLY A 47 -3.93 12.40 2.60
N ILE A 48 -4.47 12.61 1.40
CA ILE A 48 -4.58 11.59 0.35
C ILE A 48 -3.20 11.14 -0.11
N GLU A 49 -2.29 12.07 -0.43
CA GLU A 49 -0.93 11.76 -0.87
C GLU A 49 -0.22 10.84 0.13
N LYS A 50 -0.23 11.20 1.43
CA LYS A 50 0.39 10.39 2.49
C LYS A 50 -0.22 8.99 2.63
N VAL A 51 -1.54 8.87 2.48
CA VAL A 51 -2.23 7.58 2.61
C VAL A 51 -1.91 6.70 1.41
N ILE A 52 -1.96 7.26 0.20
CA ILE A 52 -1.66 6.54 -1.03
C ILE A 52 -0.21 6.07 -1.04
N GLU A 53 0.74 6.97 -0.79
CA GLU A 53 2.17 6.66 -0.84
C GLU A 53 2.53 5.55 0.16
N LYS A 54 2.20 5.73 1.44
CA LYS A 54 2.50 4.74 2.48
C LYS A 54 1.70 3.45 2.33
N GLY A 55 0.47 3.53 1.83
CA GLY A 55 -0.39 2.38 1.60
C GLY A 55 0.14 1.52 0.46
N MET A 56 0.47 2.14 -0.67
CA MET A 56 1.00 1.46 -1.84
C MET A 56 2.37 0.86 -1.58
N GLU A 57 3.29 1.60 -0.95
CA GLU A 57 4.63 1.11 -0.62
C GLU A 57 4.57 -0.16 0.23
N LYS A 58 3.79 -0.15 1.32
CA LYS A 58 3.61 -1.32 2.20
C LYS A 58 2.94 -2.49 1.48
N ALA A 59 1.94 -2.22 0.63
CA ALA A 59 1.25 -3.26 -0.10
C ALA A 59 2.17 -3.92 -1.13
N LEU A 60 2.93 -3.12 -1.87
CA LEU A 60 3.88 -3.60 -2.88
C LEU A 60 5.01 -4.41 -2.24
N GLN A 61 5.60 -3.91 -1.14
CA GLN A 61 6.65 -4.62 -0.42
C GLN A 61 6.17 -6.00 0.07
N LYS A 62 5.03 -6.04 0.77
CA LYS A 62 4.47 -7.32 1.26
C LYS A 62 4.09 -8.27 0.14
N GLY A 63 3.51 -7.75 -0.94
CA GLY A 63 3.13 -8.54 -2.11
C GLY A 63 4.35 -9.16 -2.79
N MET A 64 5.42 -8.39 -2.96
CA MET A 64 6.65 -8.82 -3.58
C MET A 64 7.42 -9.83 -2.72
N GLU A 65 7.56 -9.58 -1.41
CA GLU A 65 8.20 -10.51 -0.48
C GLU A 65 7.45 -11.85 -0.45
N LYS A 66 6.12 -11.83 -0.26
CA LYS A 66 5.30 -13.04 -0.24
C LYS A 66 5.34 -13.79 -1.56
N GLY A 67 5.18 -13.09 -2.69
CA GLY A 67 5.20 -13.69 -4.01
C GLY A 67 6.56 -14.31 -4.37
N SER A 68 7.66 -13.68 -3.93
CA SER A 68 9.00 -14.21 -4.14
C SER A 68 9.23 -15.51 -3.37
N VAL A 69 8.85 -15.55 -2.08
CA VAL A 69 8.99 -16.76 -1.24
C VAL A 69 8.13 -17.91 -1.77
N GLU A 70 6.84 -17.66 -2.04
CA GLU A 70 5.93 -18.69 -2.57
C GLU A 70 6.38 -19.18 -3.97
N GLY A 71 6.88 -18.27 -4.81
CA GLY A 71 7.40 -18.60 -6.13
C GLY A 71 8.64 -19.49 -6.07
N LEU A 72 9.57 -19.18 -5.15
CA LEU A 72 10.77 -19.98 -4.94
C LEU A 72 10.45 -21.38 -4.41
N GLU A 73 9.58 -21.49 -3.41
CA GLU A 73 9.17 -22.78 -2.84
C GLU A 73 8.52 -23.68 -3.91
N LYS A 74 7.58 -23.13 -4.70
CA LYS A 74 6.97 -23.85 -5.83
C LYS A 74 8.01 -24.26 -6.88
N GLY A 75 8.95 -23.38 -7.19
CA GLY A 75 10.04 -23.66 -8.13
C GLY A 75 10.92 -24.81 -7.68
N LYS A 76 11.28 -24.86 -6.39
CA LYS A 76 12.05 -25.96 -5.78
C LYS A 76 11.29 -27.29 -5.85
N LYS A 77 9.97 -27.29 -5.57
CA LYS A 77 9.12 -28.50 -5.70
C LYS A 77 9.09 -29.02 -7.14
N ILE A 78 8.88 -28.14 -8.12
CA ILE A 78 8.88 -28.51 -9.55
C ILE A 78 10.23 -29.09 -9.95
N LEU A 79 11.33 -28.45 -9.53
CA LEU A 79 12.67 -28.95 -9.79
C LEU A 79 12.88 -30.34 -9.18
N LEU A 80 12.50 -30.54 -7.92
CA LEU A 80 12.63 -31.83 -7.24
C LEU A 80 11.83 -32.91 -7.97
N LYS A 81 10.56 -32.66 -8.31
CA LYS A 81 9.73 -33.60 -9.10
C LYS A 81 10.39 -33.98 -10.43
N SER A 82 10.91 -32.99 -11.16
CA SER A 82 11.62 -33.22 -12.41
C SER A 82 12.85 -34.12 -12.23
N LEU A 83 13.65 -33.87 -11.18
CA LEU A 83 14.83 -34.68 -10.88
C LEU A 83 14.48 -36.10 -10.45
N LEU A 84 13.41 -36.29 -9.66
CA LEU A 84 12.94 -37.62 -9.28
C LEU A 84 12.50 -38.42 -10.51
N LEU A 85 11.77 -37.79 -11.42
CA LEU A 85 11.33 -38.41 -12.66
C LEU A 85 12.52 -38.79 -13.54
N HIS A 86 13.50 -37.89 -13.71
CA HIS A 86 14.65 -38.15 -14.57
C HIS A 86 15.69 -39.10 -13.98
N THR A 87 15.85 -39.11 -12.66
CA THR A 87 16.89 -39.92 -11.98
C THR A 87 16.37 -41.31 -11.62
N TYR A 88 15.12 -41.40 -11.20
CA TYR A 88 14.54 -42.64 -10.67
C TYR A 88 13.31 -43.14 -11.45
N GLY A 89 12.80 -42.37 -12.42
CA GLY A 89 11.54 -42.69 -13.09
C GLY A 89 10.33 -42.55 -12.18
N ALA A 90 10.43 -41.76 -11.10
CA ALA A 90 9.39 -41.64 -10.08
C ALA A 90 8.62 -40.32 -10.21
N ASP A 91 7.28 -40.40 -10.24
CA ASP A 91 6.38 -39.27 -10.04
C ASP A 91 5.67 -39.47 -8.69
N ASP A 92 6.11 -38.74 -7.67
CA ASP A 92 5.70 -38.97 -6.29
C ASP A 92 5.15 -37.69 -5.64
N GLU A 93 3.93 -37.80 -5.10
CA GLU A 93 3.25 -36.73 -4.38
C GLU A 93 3.90 -36.39 -3.03
N TRP A 94 4.79 -37.24 -2.52
CA TRP A 94 5.60 -36.99 -1.34
C TRP A 94 6.25 -35.59 -1.33
N VAL A 95 6.68 -35.09 -2.50
CA VAL A 95 7.26 -33.75 -2.65
C VAL A 95 6.32 -32.64 -2.17
N GLU A 96 5.00 -32.82 -2.28
CA GLU A 96 4.03 -31.81 -1.84
C GLU A 96 3.96 -31.69 -0.32
N ALA A 97 4.23 -32.77 0.40
CA ALA A 97 4.23 -32.82 1.86
C ALA A 97 5.54 -32.29 2.48
N LEU A 98 6.57 -32.01 1.67
CA LEU A 98 7.86 -31.55 2.16
C LEU A 98 7.85 -30.06 2.51
N ALA A 99 8.45 -29.74 3.65
CA ALA A 99 8.86 -28.38 4.00
C ALA A 99 10.05 -27.93 3.13
N ASP A 100 10.25 -26.62 2.99
CA ASP A 100 11.32 -26.04 2.14
C ASP A 100 12.71 -26.61 2.45
N GLN A 101 13.04 -26.77 3.73
CA GLN A 101 14.32 -27.36 4.15
C GLN A 101 14.47 -28.83 3.71
N GLN A 102 13.40 -29.61 3.76
CA GLN A 102 13.42 -31.01 3.31
C GLN A 102 13.59 -31.10 1.79
N ILE A 103 13.02 -30.15 1.03
CA ILE A 103 13.23 -30.08 -0.42
C ILE A 103 14.71 -29.79 -0.72
N GLU A 104 15.33 -28.82 -0.04
CA GLU A 104 16.75 -28.51 -0.21
C GLU A 104 17.65 -29.71 0.12
N GLU A 105 17.37 -30.40 1.23
CA GLU A 105 18.08 -31.63 1.60
C GLU A 105 17.91 -32.72 0.53
N ALA A 106 16.71 -32.89 -0.02
CA ALA A 106 16.45 -33.89 -1.07
C ALA A 106 17.27 -33.59 -2.32
N LEU A 107 17.29 -32.32 -2.75
CA LEU A 107 18.07 -31.87 -3.91
C LEU A 107 19.58 -32.13 -3.74
N ILE A 108 20.12 -31.97 -2.52
CA ILE A 108 21.52 -32.26 -2.21
C ILE A 108 21.82 -33.77 -2.22
N HIS A 109 20.83 -34.59 -1.85
CA HIS A 109 21.00 -36.03 -1.67
C HIS A 109 20.67 -36.88 -2.90
N ILE A 110 19.83 -36.40 -3.83
CA ILE A 110 19.55 -37.09 -5.11
C ILE A 110 20.82 -37.63 -5.81
N PRO A 111 21.88 -36.84 -6.05
CA PRO A 111 23.05 -37.35 -6.75
C PRO A 111 23.87 -38.39 -5.94
N LYS A 112 23.51 -38.62 -4.67
CA LYS A 112 24.20 -39.53 -3.74
C LYS A 112 23.38 -40.79 -3.45
N CYS A 113 22.18 -40.90 -4.00
CA CYS A 113 21.25 -42.00 -3.75
C CYS A 113 20.98 -42.75 -5.04
N ASP A 114 21.21 -44.07 -5.03
CA ASP A 114 21.00 -44.93 -6.20
C ASP A 114 19.52 -45.21 -6.47
N THR A 115 18.65 -45.06 -5.46
CA THR A 115 17.21 -45.29 -5.57
C THR A 115 16.40 -44.22 -4.86
N HIS A 116 15.16 -44.04 -5.31
CA HIS A 116 14.21 -43.14 -4.66
C HIS A 116 13.91 -43.53 -3.20
N VAL A 117 13.86 -44.83 -2.90
CA VAL A 117 13.66 -45.34 -1.53
C VAL A 117 14.81 -44.91 -0.62
N ALA A 118 16.06 -45.09 -1.08
CA ALA A 118 17.24 -44.69 -0.30
C ALA A 118 17.29 -43.17 -0.04
N LEU A 119 16.75 -42.36 -0.96
CA LEU A 119 16.61 -40.92 -0.77
C LEU A 119 15.63 -40.60 0.36
N LYS A 120 14.43 -41.21 0.34
CA LYS A 120 13.39 -41.01 1.38
C LYS A 120 13.86 -41.48 2.76
N GLU A 121 14.56 -42.60 2.84
CA GLU A 121 15.13 -43.11 4.09
C GLU A 121 16.13 -42.13 4.71
N LYS A 122 16.97 -41.47 3.90
CA LYS A 122 17.91 -40.44 4.38
C LYS A 122 17.22 -39.19 4.92
N GLN A 123 16.00 -38.91 4.48
CA GLN A 123 15.19 -37.81 5.02
C GLN A 123 14.51 -38.16 6.34
N GLY A 124 14.70 -39.39 6.86
CA GLY A 124 14.02 -39.84 8.08
C GLY A 124 12.52 -40.03 7.90
N ILE A 125 12.03 -40.02 6.67
CA ILE A 125 10.61 -40.21 6.34
C ILE A 125 10.42 -41.71 6.13
N LYS A 126 10.05 -42.40 7.22
CA LYS A 126 9.53 -43.77 7.12
C LYS A 126 8.19 -43.70 6.42
N GLU A 127 8.04 -44.43 5.32
CA GLU A 127 6.74 -44.68 4.71
C GLU A 127 5.83 -45.27 5.80
N ILE A 128 4.66 -44.63 6.02
CA ILE A 128 3.61 -45.12 6.92
C ILE A 128 2.75 -46.10 6.12
#